data_AF-A0A536J1Q7-F1
#
_entry.id   AF-A0A536J1Q7-F1
#
_cell.length_a   1.000
_cell.length_b   1.000
_cell.length_c   1.000
_cell.angle_alpha   90.00
_cell.angle_beta   90.00
_cell.angle_gamma   90.00
#
_symmetry.space_group_name_H-M   'P 1'
#
loop_
_entity.id
_entity.type
_entity.pdbx_description
1 polymer ?
#
loop_
_entity_poly.entity_id
_entity_poly.type
_entity_poly.pdbx_seq_one_letter_code
_entity_poly.pdbx_strand_id
1 'polypeptide(L)'
;MSHHLGRARSHQNRRLDAPAVRSRSRGQTPPGKSCLGSPSGSDSGCVYSIEWGGFAELYPSLILGSLYRTLEYLDGISGDDVGRLRAVGIRHTNQLLHRGSLEIDRQRLAKKTGISTDRLLEFVHQCTVLEVSGMDRWIPLMRRLGIVTMKDLRAQDVGELHAKLLEAIGLAGAPSLSDVQYWISQATALDIVEEPEPAVRRSVVD
;
A
#
# COMPACT_ATOMS: atom_id res chain seq x y z
N MET A 1 -74.23 -18.19 12.60
CA MET A 1 -74.55 -17.66 11.25
C MET A 1 -73.24 -17.63 10.47
N SER A 2 -73.29 -18.19 9.25
CA SER A 2 -72.20 -18.47 8.29
C SER A 2 -71.27 -17.28 8.02
N HIS A 3 -70.01 -17.45 7.61
CA HIS A 3 -69.47 -17.76 6.26
C HIS A 3 -67.93 -17.93 6.41
N HIS A 4 -67.10 -18.53 5.55
CA HIS A 4 -67.20 -19.28 4.30
C HIS A 4 -65.90 -20.12 4.16
N LEU A 5 -66.01 -21.24 3.45
CA LEU A 5 -64.99 -22.21 3.06
C LEU A 5 -63.80 -21.65 2.24
N GLY A 6 -62.62 -22.25 2.41
CA GLY A 6 -61.49 -22.15 1.46
C GLY A 6 -60.49 -23.29 1.66
N ARG A 7 -60.52 -24.28 0.76
CA ARG A 7 -59.86 -25.60 0.84
C ARG A 7 -58.45 -25.55 0.23
N ALA A 8 -57.43 -25.94 1.00
CA ALA A 8 -56.06 -26.14 0.51
C ALA A 8 -55.95 -27.41 -0.36
N ARG A 9 -55.25 -27.33 -1.50
CA ARG A 9 -54.82 -28.49 -2.29
C ARG A 9 -53.29 -28.58 -2.31
N SER A 10 -52.85 -29.78 -1.96
CA SER A 10 -51.52 -30.37 -2.13
C SER A 10 -51.05 -30.40 -3.58
N HIS A 11 -49.76 -30.17 -3.84
CA HIS A 11 -49.06 -30.79 -4.96
C HIS A 11 -47.61 -31.15 -4.60
N GLN A 12 -47.30 -32.41 -4.86
CA GLN A 12 -46.07 -33.14 -4.60
C GLN A 12 -45.04 -32.93 -5.72
N ASN A 13 -43.75 -32.98 -5.34
CA ASN A 13 -42.58 -33.48 -6.07
C ASN A 13 -42.22 -32.93 -7.46
N ARG A 14 -40.95 -32.50 -7.59
CA ARG A 14 -39.95 -33.21 -8.42
C ARG A 14 -38.53 -32.78 -8.06
N ARG A 15 -37.76 -33.74 -7.54
CA ARG A 15 -36.29 -33.73 -7.49
C ARG A 15 -35.78 -33.83 -8.93
N LEU A 16 -34.76 -33.04 -9.27
CA LEU A 16 -34.01 -33.19 -10.51
C LEU A 16 -32.65 -33.80 -10.17
N ASP A 17 -32.44 -35.00 -10.71
CA ASP A 17 -31.22 -35.79 -10.58
C ASP A 17 -30.08 -35.20 -11.44
N ALA A 18 -28.88 -35.20 -10.87
CA ALA A 18 -27.64 -34.85 -11.56
C ALA A 18 -27.11 -36.05 -12.38
N PRO A 19 -26.58 -35.83 -13.60
CA PRO A 19 -25.83 -36.87 -14.28
C PRO A 19 -24.34 -36.80 -13.94
N ALA A 20 -23.80 -37.96 -13.56
CA ALA A 20 -22.38 -38.22 -13.41
C ALA A 20 -21.67 -38.26 -14.78
N VAL A 21 -20.55 -37.56 -14.91
CA VAL A 21 -19.59 -37.76 -16.00
C VAL A 21 -18.23 -38.10 -15.41
N ARG A 22 -17.75 -39.28 -15.83
CA ARG A 22 -16.47 -39.90 -15.49
C ARG A 22 -15.45 -39.50 -16.56
N SER A 23 -14.19 -39.36 -16.14
CA SER A 23 -12.99 -39.90 -16.81
C SER A 23 -11.86 -38.93 -17.24
N ARG A 24 -10.66 -39.37 -16.83
CA ARG A 24 -9.35 -39.38 -17.50
C ARG A 24 -8.44 -38.13 -17.42
N SER A 25 -7.47 -38.29 -16.54
CA SER A 25 -6.10 -37.80 -16.64
C SER A 25 -5.48 -38.05 -18.03
N ARG A 26 -4.91 -36.99 -18.61
CA ARG A 26 -3.81 -37.07 -19.58
C ARG A 26 -2.87 -35.90 -19.30
N GLY A 27 -1.67 -36.24 -18.86
CA GLY A 27 -0.57 -35.31 -18.72
C GLY A 27 -0.20 -34.70 -20.07
N GLN A 28 0.18 -33.43 -20.04
CA GLN A 28 0.88 -32.77 -21.12
C GLN A 28 2.22 -32.30 -20.56
N THR A 29 3.27 -33.00 -20.98
CA THR A 29 4.66 -32.66 -20.77
C THR A 29 5.02 -31.49 -21.69
N PRO A 30 5.69 -30.42 -21.21
CA PRO A 30 6.24 -29.40 -22.09
C PRO A 30 7.49 -29.92 -22.82
N PRO A 31 7.73 -29.50 -24.09
CA PRO A 31 8.84 -30.00 -24.89
C PRO A 31 10.18 -29.45 -24.41
N GLY A 32 11.19 -30.33 -24.41
CA GLY A 32 12.56 -30.03 -24.01
C GLY A 32 13.26 -29.04 -24.94
N LYS A 33 14.11 -28.21 -24.34
CA LYS A 33 15.23 -27.55 -25.01
C LYS A 33 16.50 -28.00 -24.32
N SER A 34 17.39 -28.61 -25.09
CA SER A 34 18.70 -29.09 -24.65
C SER A 34 19.78 -28.03 -24.90
N CYS A 35 20.70 -27.98 -23.94
CA CYS A 35 22.11 -27.55 -24.01
C CYS A 35 22.41 -26.06 -24.19
N LEU A 36 23.14 -25.47 -23.23
CA LEU A 36 24.60 -25.27 -23.31
C LEU A 36 25.13 -24.62 -22.01
N GLY A 37 26.42 -24.83 -21.76
CA GLY A 37 27.10 -24.71 -20.47
C GLY A 37 27.32 -23.30 -19.90
N SER A 38 27.78 -23.35 -18.65
CA SER A 38 28.06 -22.32 -17.63
C SER A 38 29.03 -21.18 -18.04
N PRO A 39 29.20 -20.12 -17.22
CA PRO A 39 30.08 -20.25 -16.04
C PRO A 39 29.57 -19.59 -14.75
N SER A 40 30.17 -20.10 -13.67
CA SER A 40 30.19 -19.60 -12.31
C SER A 40 30.45 -18.09 -12.18
N GLY A 41 29.68 -17.45 -11.30
CA GLY A 41 29.96 -16.12 -10.77
C GLY A 41 29.10 -15.88 -9.54
N SER A 42 29.73 -16.02 -8.37
CA SER A 42 29.19 -15.59 -7.09
C SER A 42 29.00 -14.07 -7.09
N ASP A 43 27.77 -13.60 -6.89
CA ASP A 43 27.54 -12.33 -6.23
C ASP A 43 26.16 -12.37 -5.56
N SER A 44 26.20 -12.47 -4.24
CA SER A 44 25.03 -12.36 -3.37
C SER A 44 24.63 -10.88 -3.32
N GLY A 45 23.78 -10.48 -4.27
CA GLY A 45 23.09 -9.21 -4.25
C GLY A 45 21.62 -9.47 -4.51
N CYS A 46 20.76 -9.21 -3.52
CA CYS A 46 19.31 -9.31 -3.69
C CYS A 46 18.86 -8.48 -4.90
N VAL A 47 18.58 -9.17 -6.00
CA VAL A 47 17.97 -8.60 -7.21
C VAL A 47 16.47 -8.52 -6.95
N TYR A 48 16.00 -7.39 -6.44
CA TYR A 48 14.65 -6.91 -6.77
C TYR A 48 14.73 -6.02 -8.02
N SER A 49 15.31 -6.54 -9.11
CA SER A 49 14.99 -6.05 -10.44
C SER A 49 13.65 -6.63 -10.83
N ILE A 50 12.57 -6.06 -10.30
CA ILE A 50 11.32 -6.07 -11.03
C ILE A 50 11.56 -5.07 -12.15
N GLU A 51 11.94 -5.56 -13.32
CA GLU A 51 11.91 -4.78 -14.54
C GLU A 51 10.45 -4.39 -14.81
N TRP A 52 10.04 -3.24 -14.31
CA TRP A 52 8.77 -2.58 -14.63
C TRP A 52 8.72 -2.10 -16.10
N GLY A 53 9.49 -2.73 -16.99
CA GLY A 53 9.60 -2.36 -18.40
C GLY A 53 8.38 -2.74 -19.24
N GLY A 54 7.53 -3.65 -18.76
CA GLY A 54 6.34 -4.11 -19.51
C GLY A 54 4.99 -3.65 -18.95
N PHE A 55 4.91 -3.20 -17.70
CA PHE A 55 3.62 -2.89 -17.04
C PHE A 55 3.04 -1.55 -17.49
N ALA A 56 3.90 -0.61 -17.89
CA ALA A 56 3.50 0.73 -18.33
C ALA A 56 2.92 0.76 -19.77
N GLU A 57 3.18 -0.26 -20.59
CA GLU A 57 2.67 -0.32 -21.98
C GLU A 57 1.24 -0.84 -22.08
N LEU A 58 0.72 -1.47 -21.02
CA LEU A 58 -0.59 -2.14 -21.01
C LEU A 58 -1.74 -1.32 -20.41
N TYR A 59 -1.45 -0.14 -19.83
CA TYR A 59 -2.47 0.74 -19.26
C TYR A 59 -2.31 2.17 -19.81
N PRO A 60 -3.35 2.74 -20.46
CA PRO A 60 -3.35 4.15 -20.82
C PRO A 60 -3.04 5.00 -19.59
N SER A 61 -2.24 6.05 -19.75
CA SER A 61 -1.86 7.00 -18.69
C SER A 61 -3.06 7.54 -17.88
N LEU A 62 -4.25 7.56 -18.49
CA LEU A 62 -5.52 7.95 -17.87
C LEU A 62 -6.01 6.99 -16.78
N ILE A 63 -5.73 5.68 -16.86
CA ILE A 63 -6.10 4.70 -15.83
C ILE A 63 -5.10 4.77 -14.66
N LEU A 64 -3.80 4.93 -14.95
CA LEU A 64 -2.77 5.02 -13.92
C LEU A 64 -2.86 6.32 -13.10
N GLY A 65 -3.25 7.43 -13.73
CA GLY A 65 -3.50 8.71 -13.04
C GLY A 65 -4.69 8.66 -12.06
N SER A 66 -5.57 7.67 -12.19
CA SER A 66 -6.67 7.42 -11.26
C SER A 66 -6.31 6.46 -10.12
N LEU A 67 -5.20 5.72 -10.23
CA LEU A 67 -4.80 4.68 -9.26
C LEU A 67 -3.70 5.13 -8.31
N TYR A 68 -2.81 6.03 -8.75
CA TYR A 68 -1.64 6.43 -7.95
C TYR A 68 -1.52 7.95 -7.85
N ARG A 69 -1.18 8.44 -6.65
CA ARG A 69 -1.00 9.87 -6.39
C ARG A 69 0.32 10.37 -6.95
N THR A 70 0.31 11.59 -7.47
CA THR A 70 1.54 12.23 -7.92
C THR A 70 2.41 12.64 -6.72
N LEU A 71 3.69 12.89 -6.97
CA LEU A 71 4.65 13.24 -5.92
C LEU A 71 4.28 14.54 -5.21
N GLU A 72 3.58 15.46 -5.88
CA GLU A 72 3.13 16.75 -5.35
C GLU A 72 2.09 16.63 -4.21
N TYR A 73 1.55 15.44 -3.96
CA TYR A 73 0.74 15.16 -2.76
C TYR A 73 1.56 15.11 -1.46
N LEU A 74 2.87 14.95 -1.58
CA LEU A 74 3.77 14.89 -0.44
C LEU A 74 3.98 16.31 0.10
N ASP A 75 3.68 16.48 1.38
CA ASP A 75 3.82 17.74 2.07
C ASP A 75 5.29 18.15 2.15
N GLY A 76 5.55 19.41 1.82
CA GLY A 76 6.88 20.00 1.80
C GLY A 76 7.81 19.56 0.66
N ILE A 77 7.37 18.72 -0.29
CA ILE A 77 8.23 18.35 -1.42
C ILE A 77 8.47 19.55 -2.36
N SER A 78 9.72 19.78 -2.74
CA SER A 78 10.06 20.85 -3.67
C SER A 78 9.93 20.38 -5.13
N GLY A 79 9.69 21.32 -6.06
CA GLY A 79 9.67 21.00 -7.50
C GLY A 79 11.00 20.43 -8.00
N ASP A 80 12.11 20.82 -7.37
CA ASP A 80 13.45 20.29 -7.65
C ASP A 80 13.58 18.83 -7.18
N ASP A 81 13.14 18.50 -5.96
CA ASP A 81 13.12 17.11 -5.47
C ASP A 81 12.23 16.22 -6.36
N VAL A 82 11.07 16.72 -6.80
CA VAL A 82 10.19 16.03 -7.76
C VAL A 82 10.94 15.78 -9.08
N GLY A 83 11.64 16.79 -9.61
CA GLY A 83 12.45 16.65 -10.82
C GLY A 83 13.52 15.58 -10.70
N ARG A 84 14.27 15.59 -9.58
CA ARG A 84 15.32 14.61 -9.28
C ARG A 84 14.78 13.18 -9.13
N LEU A 85 13.63 13.00 -8.48
CA LEU A 85 12.95 11.70 -8.37
C LEU A 85 12.47 11.19 -9.74
N ARG A 86 11.90 12.07 -10.57
CA ARG A 86 11.47 11.72 -11.93
C ARG A 86 12.65 11.34 -12.82
N ALA A 87 13.80 11.98 -12.67
CA ALA A 87 15.03 11.66 -13.40
C ALA A 87 15.52 10.22 -13.13
N VAL A 88 15.23 9.66 -11.95
CA VAL A 88 15.53 8.25 -11.61
C VAL A 88 14.34 7.30 -11.81
N GLY A 89 13.31 7.77 -12.53
CA GLY A 89 12.14 6.97 -12.91
C GLY A 89 11.07 6.82 -11.83
N ILE A 90 11.08 7.66 -10.78
CA ILE A 90 10.02 7.70 -9.76
C ILE A 90 9.05 8.82 -10.11
N ARG A 91 7.80 8.47 -10.46
CA ARG A 91 6.79 9.41 -10.96
C ARG A 91 5.59 9.60 -10.02
N HIS A 92 5.36 8.67 -9.10
CA HIS A 92 4.20 8.67 -8.20
C HIS A 92 4.56 8.08 -6.83
N THR A 93 3.71 8.29 -5.83
CA THR A 93 3.96 7.97 -4.41
C THR A 93 4.26 6.48 -4.19
N ASN A 94 3.53 5.57 -4.84
CA ASN A 94 3.73 4.13 -4.65
C ASN A 94 5.11 3.67 -5.17
N GLN A 95 5.61 4.26 -6.26
CA GLN A 95 6.98 3.99 -6.73
C GLN A 95 8.03 4.47 -5.72
N LEU A 96 7.81 5.63 -5.11
CA LEU A 96 8.70 6.13 -4.08
C LEU A 96 8.68 5.22 -2.84
N LEU A 97 7.49 4.82 -2.40
CA LEU A 97 7.33 3.88 -1.29
C LEU A 97 8.07 2.57 -1.56
N HIS A 98 7.85 1.93 -2.71
CA HIS A 98 8.50 0.67 -3.06
C HIS A 98 10.03 0.77 -3.18
N ARG A 99 10.57 1.95 -3.54
CA ARG A 99 12.01 2.16 -3.73
C ARG A 99 12.69 2.84 -2.54
N GLY A 100 11.97 3.12 -1.46
CA GLY A 100 12.48 3.85 -0.31
C GLY A 100 12.05 3.27 1.05
N SER A 101 11.30 2.16 1.06
CA SER A 101 10.86 1.51 2.29
C SER A 101 12.02 0.98 3.12
N LEU A 102 13.09 0.50 2.48
CA LEU A 102 14.30 -0.01 3.15
C LEU A 102 15.35 1.08 3.30
N GLU A 103 16.13 1.03 4.38
CA GLU A 103 17.19 2.00 4.66
C GLU A 103 18.24 2.00 3.53
N ILE A 104 18.67 0.81 3.10
CA ILE A 104 19.66 0.64 2.03
C ILE A 104 19.17 1.24 0.70
N ASP A 105 17.88 1.17 0.41
CA ASP A 105 17.33 1.71 -0.82
C ASP A 105 17.23 3.25 -0.75
N ARG A 106 16.93 3.82 0.41
CA ARG A 106 17.06 5.27 0.63
C ARG A 106 18.50 5.74 0.47
N GLN A 107 19.48 5.01 0.99
CA GLN A 107 20.91 5.34 0.80
C GLN A 107 21.31 5.31 -0.69
N ARG A 108 20.81 4.32 -1.45
CA ARG A 108 21.04 4.24 -2.90
C ARG A 108 20.35 5.37 -3.66
N LEU A 109 19.12 5.71 -3.29
CA LEU A 109 18.39 6.84 -3.88
C LEU A 109 19.10 8.16 -3.58
N ALA A 110 19.53 8.38 -2.34
CA ALA A 110 20.25 9.58 -1.93
C ALA A 110 21.51 9.82 -2.78
N LYS A 111 22.27 8.76 -3.09
CA LYS A 111 23.44 8.85 -3.99
C LYS A 111 23.07 9.25 -5.42
N LYS A 112 21.91 8.82 -5.92
CA LYS A 112 21.46 9.09 -7.30
C LYS A 112 20.79 10.45 -7.46
N THR A 113 20.04 10.89 -6.45
CA THR A 113 19.22 12.10 -6.50
C THR A 113 19.84 13.27 -5.75
N GLY A 114 20.77 13.02 -4.83
CA GLY A 114 21.29 14.04 -3.92
C GLY A 114 20.27 14.48 -2.85
N ILE A 115 19.12 13.80 -2.72
CA ILE A 115 18.16 14.03 -1.64
C ILE A 115 18.65 13.28 -0.40
N SER A 116 18.68 13.91 0.78
CA SER A 116 19.16 13.24 1.99
C SER A 116 18.29 12.02 2.36
N THR A 117 18.89 11.04 3.04
CA THR A 117 18.19 9.84 3.52
C THR A 117 17.03 10.18 4.45
N ASP A 118 17.20 11.19 5.30
CA ASP A 118 16.18 11.63 6.26
C ASP A 118 14.98 12.24 5.53
N ARG A 119 15.24 13.04 4.49
CA ARG A 119 14.18 13.61 3.66
C ARG A 119 13.45 12.54 2.85
N LEU A 120 14.17 11.55 2.35
CA LEU A 120 13.56 10.40 1.69
C LEU A 120 12.69 9.58 2.67
N LEU A 121 13.15 9.41 3.92
CA LEU A 121 12.38 8.74 4.96
C LEU A 121 11.08 9.50 5.27
N GLU A 122 11.15 10.83 5.43
CA GLU A 122 9.96 11.68 5.59
C GLU A 122 8.96 11.43 4.46
N PHE A 123 9.39 11.51 3.20
CA PHE A 123 8.51 11.28 2.06
C PHE A 123 7.92 9.87 2.03
N VAL A 124 8.70 8.85 2.38
CA VAL A 124 8.26 7.46 2.42
C VAL A 124 7.23 7.23 3.54
N HIS A 125 7.41 7.85 4.71
CA HIS A 125 6.39 7.85 5.78
C HIS A 125 5.09 8.52 5.33
N GLN A 126 5.17 9.62 4.61
CA GLN A 126 3.98 10.23 4.05
C GLN A 126 3.31 9.34 3.00
N CYS A 127 4.10 8.64 2.16
CA CYS A 127 3.57 7.67 1.20
C CYS A 127 2.82 6.53 1.89
N THR A 128 3.29 6.00 3.02
CA THR A 128 2.57 4.92 3.72
C THR A 128 1.25 5.37 4.32
N VAL A 129 1.21 6.58 4.87
CA VAL A 129 -0.03 7.18 5.40
C VAL A 129 -1.08 7.36 4.30
N LEU A 130 -0.66 7.62 3.05
CA LEU A 130 -1.55 7.72 1.89
C LEU A 130 -2.17 6.38 1.47
N GLU A 131 -1.66 5.24 1.94
CA GLU A 131 -2.22 3.91 1.67
C GLU A 131 -3.35 3.54 2.64
N VAL A 132 -3.57 4.34 3.71
CA VAL A 132 -4.66 4.09 4.67
C VAL A 132 -6.00 4.46 4.03
N SER A 133 -6.83 3.44 3.82
CA SER A 133 -8.10 3.60 3.10
C SER A 133 -9.06 4.54 3.82
N GLY A 134 -9.62 5.51 3.08
CA GLY A 134 -10.58 6.48 3.59
C GLY A 134 -9.98 7.65 4.38
N MET A 135 -8.65 7.70 4.53
CA MET A 135 -8.00 8.75 5.32
C MET A 135 -7.61 9.99 4.51
N ASP A 136 -7.57 9.90 3.18
CA ASP A 136 -7.00 10.90 2.26
C ASP A 136 -7.41 12.36 2.53
N ARG A 137 -8.72 12.60 2.67
CA ARG A 137 -9.26 13.94 2.91
C ARG A 137 -8.86 14.52 4.27
N TRP A 138 -8.43 13.66 5.19
CA TRP A 138 -8.07 14.02 6.57
C TRP A 138 -6.56 14.14 6.77
N ILE A 139 -5.74 13.65 5.86
CA ILE A 139 -4.28 13.70 5.98
C ILE A 139 -3.76 15.11 6.30
N PRO A 140 -4.21 16.21 5.64
CA PRO A 140 -3.75 17.55 5.99
C PRO A 140 -4.13 18.00 7.41
N LEU A 141 -5.21 17.45 7.98
CA LEU A 141 -5.60 17.71 9.37
C LEU A 141 -4.76 16.84 10.32
N MET A 142 -4.57 15.56 10.01
CA MET A 142 -3.72 14.64 10.78
C MET A 142 -2.30 15.17 10.92
N ARG A 143 -1.71 15.70 9.84
CA ARG A 143 -0.38 16.33 9.90
C ARG A 143 -0.35 17.51 10.86
N ARG A 144 -1.39 18.36 10.86
CA ARG A 144 -1.50 19.50 11.80
C ARG A 144 -1.63 19.05 13.25
N LEU A 145 -2.16 17.85 13.49
CA LEU A 145 -2.20 17.20 14.80
C LEU A 145 -0.90 16.45 15.14
N GLY A 146 0.13 16.52 14.29
CA GLY A 146 1.41 15.84 14.47
C GLY A 146 1.42 14.36 14.07
N ILE A 147 0.36 13.86 13.45
CA ILE A 147 0.25 12.47 12.99
C ILE A 147 0.71 12.42 11.52
N VAL A 148 1.98 12.09 11.32
CA VAL A 148 2.63 12.13 9.98
C VAL A 148 3.17 10.77 9.54
N THR A 149 3.32 9.82 10.47
CA THR A 149 3.77 8.44 10.21
C THR A 149 2.72 7.41 10.64
N MET A 150 2.88 6.17 10.15
CA MET A 150 2.06 5.04 10.61
C MET A 150 2.26 4.73 12.11
N LYS A 151 3.46 5.00 12.64
CA LYS A 151 3.79 4.87 14.05
C LYS A 151 3.00 5.87 14.90
N ASP A 152 2.95 7.14 14.47
CA ASP A 152 2.20 8.18 15.16
C ASP A 152 0.71 7.85 15.20
N LEU A 153 0.16 7.36 14.08
CA LEU A 153 -1.24 6.97 13.96
C LEU A 153 -1.57 5.77 14.85
N ARG A 154 -0.72 4.74 14.84
CA ARG A 154 -0.87 3.53 15.68
C ARG A 154 -0.81 3.83 17.16
N ALA A 155 -0.06 4.86 17.56
CA ALA A 155 0.08 5.27 18.95
C ALA A 155 -1.14 6.03 19.51
N GLN A 156 -2.12 6.37 18.67
CA GLN A 156 -3.30 7.13 19.12
C GLN A 156 -4.32 6.23 19.82
N ASP A 157 -5.01 6.82 20.81
CA ASP A 157 -6.28 6.29 21.30
C ASP A 157 -7.43 6.71 20.35
N VAL A 158 -8.34 5.77 20.09
CA VAL A 158 -9.46 5.98 19.16
C VAL A 158 -10.39 7.11 19.64
N GLY A 159 -10.72 7.11 20.94
CA GLY A 159 -11.65 8.08 21.54
C GLY A 159 -11.03 9.47 21.62
N GLU A 160 -9.78 9.56 22.07
CA GLU A 160 -9.05 10.82 22.17
C GLU A 160 -8.82 11.46 20.79
N LEU A 161 -8.41 10.67 19.79
CA LEU A 161 -8.21 11.18 18.44
C LEU A 161 -9.53 11.67 17.84
N HIS A 162 -10.61 10.90 17.98
CA HIS A 162 -11.92 11.32 17.50
C HIS A 162 -12.40 12.63 18.18
N ALA A 163 -12.17 12.78 19.49
CA ALA A 163 -12.49 14.02 20.19
C ALA A 163 -11.67 15.22 19.67
N LYS A 164 -10.36 15.06 19.46
CA LYS A 164 -9.50 16.10 18.87
C LYS A 164 -9.97 16.50 17.46
N LEU A 165 -10.40 15.53 16.66
CA LEU A 165 -10.95 15.79 15.32
C LEU A 165 -12.28 16.55 15.41
N LEU A 166 -13.19 16.16 16.30
CA LEU A 166 -14.44 16.89 16.51
C LEU A 166 -14.19 18.35 16.95
N GLU A 167 -13.22 18.57 17.83
CA GLU A 167 -12.84 19.92 18.26
C GLU A 167 -12.28 20.76 17.11
N ALA A 168 -11.46 20.17 16.24
CA ALA A 168 -10.78 20.89 15.16
C ALA A 168 -11.69 21.31 14.00
N ILE A 169 -12.72 20.51 13.67
CA ILE A 169 -13.54 20.71 12.45
C ILE A 169 -15.05 20.67 12.67
N GLY A 170 -15.51 20.37 13.89
CA GLY A 170 -16.93 20.29 14.24
C GLY A 170 -17.62 19.01 13.76
N LEU A 171 -18.82 18.75 14.32
CA LEU A 171 -19.54 17.48 14.17
C LEU A 171 -19.95 17.17 12.72
N ALA A 172 -20.43 18.16 11.97
CA ALA A 172 -20.90 17.95 10.59
C ALA A 172 -19.78 17.62 9.60
N GLY A 173 -18.54 17.93 9.98
CA GLY A 173 -17.38 17.83 9.11
C GLY A 173 -16.46 16.67 9.45
N ALA A 174 -16.65 15.98 10.59
CA ALA A 174 -15.72 15.03 11.19
C ALA A 174 -15.91 13.57 10.74
N PRO A 175 -14.84 12.75 10.78
CA PRO A 175 -14.96 11.32 10.57
C PRO A 175 -15.72 10.66 11.72
N SER A 176 -16.35 9.52 11.45
CA SER A 176 -16.99 8.73 12.51
C SER A 176 -15.94 8.06 13.41
N LEU A 177 -16.34 7.68 14.62
CA LEU A 177 -15.49 6.90 15.52
C LEU A 177 -15.02 5.59 14.86
N SER A 178 -15.87 4.95 14.05
CA SER A 178 -15.52 3.76 13.29
C SER A 178 -14.49 4.02 12.19
N ASP A 179 -14.50 5.17 11.54
CA ASP A 179 -13.47 5.54 10.56
C ASP A 179 -12.11 5.66 11.26
N VAL A 180 -12.08 6.35 12.41
CA VAL A 180 -10.85 6.51 13.21
C VAL A 180 -10.31 5.15 13.68
N GLN A 181 -11.20 4.30 14.19
CA GLN A 181 -10.84 2.93 14.58
C GLN A 181 -10.27 2.13 13.40
N TYR A 182 -10.87 2.28 12.22
CA TYR A 182 -10.42 1.61 11.01
C TYR A 182 -9.01 2.07 10.59
N TRP A 183 -8.74 3.37 10.60
CA TRP A 183 -7.41 3.91 10.26
C TRP A 183 -6.31 3.39 11.20
N ILE A 184 -6.57 3.41 12.51
CA ILE A 184 -5.61 2.89 13.51
C ILE A 184 -5.39 1.38 13.33
N SER A 185 -6.44 0.62 13.00
CA SER A 185 -6.32 -0.80 12.71
C SER A 185 -5.46 -1.08 11.46
N GLN A 186 -5.62 -0.29 10.40
CA GLN A 186 -4.81 -0.39 9.18
C GLN A 186 -3.34 -0.04 9.47
N ALA A 187 -3.11 1.01 10.28
CA ALA A 187 -1.77 1.42 10.70
C ALA A 187 -1.02 0.38 11.52
N THR A 188 -1.76 -0.47 12.23
CA THR A 188 -1.21 -1.60 12.99
C THR A 188 -0.84 -2.76 12.08
N ALA A 189 -1.62 -3.00 11.01
CA ALA A 189 -1.41 -4.11 10.08
C ALA A 189 -0.34 -3.83 9.02
N LEU A 190 -0.10 -2.56 8.69
CA LEU A 190 0.85 -2.14 7.66
C LEU A 190 2.14 -1.63 8.31
N ASP A 191 3.13 -2.51 8.46
CA ASP A 191 4.48 -2.14 8.88
C ASP A 191 5.46 -2.35 7.71
N ILE A 192 5.65 -1.28 6.93
CA ILE A 192 6.31 -1.36 5.61
C ILE A 192 7.68 -0.68 5.61
N VAL A 193 7.89 0.32 6.47
CA VAL A 193 9.07 1.20 6.40
C VAL A 193 10.06 0.83 7.48
N GLU A 194 11.28 0.50 7.05
CA GLU A 194 12.40 0.25 7.94
C GLU A 194 12.91 1.58 8.50
N GLU A 195 12.83 1.72 9.82
CA GLU A 195 13.43 2.84 10.54
C GLU A 195 14.96 2.72 10.53
N PRO A 196 15.71 3.83 10.36
CA PRO A 196 17.16 3.78 10.35
C PRO A 196 17.70 3.30 11.70
N GLU A 197 18.75 2.48 11.67
CA GLU A 197 19.42 2.09 12.92
C GLU A 197 19.93 3.34 13.65
N PRO A 198 19.74 3.45 14.98
CA PRO A 198 20.26 4.58 15.73
C PRO A 198 21.79 4.61 15.56
N ALA A 199 22.31 5.76 15.13
CA ALA A 199 23.74 5.92 14.93
C ALA A 199 24.50 5.55 16.21
N VAL A 200 25.18 4.40 16.19
CA VAL A 200 25.97 3.92 17.33
C VAL A 200 27.11 4.91 17.52
N ARG A 201 26.99 5.81 18.51
CA ARG A 201 28.14 6.59 18.99
C ARG A 201 29.11 5.60 19.59
N ARG A 202 30.08 5.16 18.80
CA ARG A 202 31.26 4.48 19.33
C ARG A 202 31.94 5.50 20.23
N SER A 203 31.79 5.35 21.54
CA SER A 203 32.63 6.06 22.50
C SER A 203 34.06 5.68 22.15
N VAL A 204 34.82 6.66 21.65
CA VAL A 204 36.27 6.51 21.55
C VAL A 204 36.74 6.28 22.98
N VAL A 205 37.11 5.05 23.28
CA VAL A 205 37.83 4.75 24.52
C VAL A 205 39.26 5.18 24.22
N ASP A 206 39.64 6.32 24.78
CA ASP A 206 41.00 6.88 24.71
C ASP A 206 42.02 5.98 25.42
#